data_AF-A0A848FQS2-F1
#
_entry.id   AF-A0A848FQS2-F1
#
_cell.length_a   1.000
_cell.length_b   1.000
_cell.length_c   1.000
_cell.angle_alpha   90.00
_cell.angle_beta   90.00
_cell.angle_gamma   90.00
#
_symmetry.space_group_name_H-M   'P 1'
#
loop_
_entity.id
_entity.type
_entity.pdbx_description
1 polymer ?
#
loop_
_entity_poly.entity_id
_entity_poly.type
_entity_poly.pdbx_seq_one_letter_code
_entity_poly.pdbx_strand_id
1 'polypeptide(L)'
;MRSFQTIVDGGPEMIMHAFLQTGCTILVPTFTYQFEAKPIPPYMPERNGAGDYRYFLSKKYDEPNSLFSTDGKEISVEEMGVFAKCVLDSNASLRGNHPLNSFTAVGPDAKRLTERQSPMDVYAPFRQLIEDNGRILLMGTGLDSATIIHYAEQLAGRQLFIRWAYDNNKQVMPVQTGGCSDGFNNIEKILQPIETKTIVGGSIWRSYDAGEMVKLCVKEIIRHPQITHCDNPDCERCNDAIAGGPIIDFE
;
A
#
# COMPACT_ATOMS: atom_id res chain seq x y z
N MET A 1 -9.38 -8.36 -11.31
CA MET A 1 -9.38 -8.82 -12.72
C MET A 1 -10.66 -8.48 -13.50
N ARG A 2 -11.64 -7.76 -12.93
CA ARG A 2 -12.87 -7.35 -13.65
C ARG A 2 -12.59 -6.51 -14.90
N SER A 3 -11.52 -5.72 -14.87
CA SER A 3 -11.12 -4.82 -15.96
C SER A 3 -10.78 -5.52 -17.28
N PHE A 4 -10.52 -6.82 -17.28
CA PHE A 4 -10.21 -7.56 -18.52
C PHE A 4 -11.44 -7.72 -19.44
N GLN A 5 -12.66 -7.55 -18.93
CA GLN A 5 -13.92 -7.67 -19.67
C GLN A 5 -14.16 -9.04 -20.37
N THR A 6 -13.28 -10.00 -20.12
CA THR A 6 -13.35 -11.38 -20.57
C THR A 6 -12.74 -12.29 -19.51
N ILE A 7 -13.03 -13.58 -19.61
CA ILE A 7 -12.32 -14.61 -18.85
C ILE A 7 -10.89 -14.67 -19.41
N VAL A 8 -9.91 -14.58 -18.50
CA VAL A 8 -8.50 -14.86 -18.82
C VAL A 8 -8.32 -16.36 -18.66
N ASP A 9 -7.96 -17.04 -19.74
CA ASP A 9 -7.64 -18.48 -19.67
C ASP A 9 -6.44 -18.71 -18.73
N GLY A 10 -6.55 -19.68 -17.83
CA GLY A 10 -5.60 -19.87 -16.72
C GLY A 10 -5.64 -18.81 -15.61
N GLY A 11 -6.58 -17.86 -15.64
CA GLY A 11 -6.85 -16.93 -14.54
C GLY A 11 -5.69 -16.02 -14.13
N PRO A 12 -5.60 -15.59 -12.85
CA PRO A 12 -4.49 -14.75 -12.37
C PRO A 12 -3.12 -15.44 -12.44
N GLU A 13 -3.08 -16.77 -12.35
CA GLU A 13 -1.85 -17.56 -12.42
C GLU A 13 -1.16 -17.39 -13.77
N MET A 14 -1.93 -17.38 -14.88
CA MET A 14 -1.40 -17.16 -16.21
C MET A 14 -0.66 -15.82 -16.32
N ILE A 15 -1.23 -14.76 -15.74
CA ILE A 15 -0.61 -13.43 -15.72
C ILE A 15 0.67 -13.46 -14.89
N MET A 16 0.62 -14.05 -13.70
CA MET A 16 1.80 -14.19 -12.83
C MET A 16 2.92 -14.94 -13.56
N HIS A 17 2.60 -16.08 -14.17
CA HIS A 17 3.57 -16.89 -14.93
C HIS A 17 4.15 -16.15 -16.13
N ALA A 18 3.36 -15.37 -16.87
CA ALA A 18 3.85 -14.60 -18.00
C ALA A 18 4.96 -13.62 -17.59
N PHE A 19 4.83 -12.94 -16.45
CA PHE A 19 5.90 -12.09 -15.91
C PHE A 19 7.09 -12.91 -15.38
N LEU A 20 6.86 -14.00 -14.66
CA LEU A 20 7.94 -14.80 -14.10
C LEU A 20 8.79 -15.47 -15.20
N GLN A 21 8.19 -15.87 -16.32
CA GLN A 21 8.89 -16.46 -17.47
C GLN A 21 9.85 -15.48 -18.16
N THR A 22 9.61 -14.17 -18.04
CA THR A 22 10.54 -13.15 -18.55
C THR A 22 11.64 -12.80 -17.54
N GLY A 23 11.71 -13.51 -16.40
CA GLY A 23 12.68 -13.25 -15.34
C GLY A 23 12.30 -12.09 -14.41
N CYS A 24 11.06 -11.56 -14.50
CA CYS A 24 10.62 -10.48 -13.62
C CYS A 24 10.38 -10.98 -12.19
N THR A 25 10.52 -10.06 -11.23
CA THR A 25 9.99 -10.21 -9.87
C THR A 25 8.73 -9.38 -9.74
N ILE A 26 7.65 -9.98 -9.24
CA ILE A 26 6.37 -9.32 -9.00
C ILE A 26 6.31 -8.93 -7.53
N LEU A 27 5.91 -7.69 -7.22
CA LEU A 27 5.61 -7.21 -5.87
C LEU A 27 4.18 -6.67 -5.86
N VAL A 28 3.35 -7.12 -4.92
CA VAL A 28 1.95 -6.68 -4.78
C VAL A 28 1.62 -6.35 -3.33
N PRO A 29 0.71 -5.40 -3.06
CA PRO A 29 0.17 -5.22 -1.72
C PRO A 29 -0.70 -6.43 -1.33
N THR A 30 -0.51 -6.94 -0.11
CA THR A 30 -1.27 -8.06 0.45
C THR A 30 -1.83 -7.69 1.81
N PHE A 31 -2.58 -6.60 1.85
CA PHE A 31 -3.05 -6.01 3.11
C PHE A 31 -4.05 -6.91 3.84
N THR A 32 -4.06 -6.81 5.17
CA THR A 32 -4.83 -7.66 6.09
C THR A 32 -5.45 -6.85 7.21
N TYR A 33 -6.58 -6.22 6.93
CA TYR A 33 -7.27 -5.37 7.90
C TYR A 33 -7.88 -6.14 9.07
N GLN A 34 -8.05 -7.46 8.93
CA GLN A 34 -8.53 -8.34 10.00
C GLN A 34 -7.55 -8.46 11.19
N PHE A 35 -6.28 -8.08 11.03
CA PHE A 35 -5.31 -8.04 12.14
C PHE A 35 -5.26 -6.68 12.85
N GLU A 36 -6.16 -5.76 12.51
CA GLU A 36 -6.26 -4.47 13.20
C GLU A 36 -6.70 -4.68 14.65
N ALA A 37 -5.93 -4.12 15.58
CA ALA A 37 -6.21 -4.14 17.00
C ALA A 37 -6.90 -2.84 17.43
N LYS A 38 -7.56 -2.88 18.59
CA LYS A 38 -8.10 -1.68 19.22
C LYS A 38 -6.96 -0.73 19.65
N PRO A 39 -7.04 0.58 19.40
CA PRO A 39 -6.06 1.53 19.90
C PRO A 39 -5.96 1.54 21.44
N ILE A 40 -4.77 1.88 21.94
CA ILE A 40 -4.52 2.18 23.35
C ILE A 40 -3.92 3.59 23.48
N PRO A 41 -4.13 4.29 24.62
CA PRO A 41 -3.75 5.70 24.76
C PRO A 41 -2.30 6.05 24.39
N PRO A 42 -1.28 5.24 24.71
CA PRO A 42 0.11 5.54 24.31
C PRO A 42 0.32 5.65 22.80
N TYR A 43 -0.55 5.01 21.99
CA TYR A 43 -0.44 4.95 20.54
C TYR A 43 -1.55 5.72 19.83
N MET A 44 -2.13 6.72 20.50
CA MET A 44 -3.18 7.58 19.96
C MET A 44 -2.67 9.02 19.75
N PRO A 45 -1.72 9.24 18.81
CA PRO A 45 -1.15 10.57 18.59
C PRO A 45 -2.17 11.56 18.03
N GLU A 46 -1.95 12.85 18.29
CA GLU A 46 -2.70 13.90 17.60
C GLU A 46 -2.43 13.88 16.09
N ARG A 47 -3.38 14.40 15.30
CA ARG A 47 -3.31 14.48 13.83
C ARG A 47 -3.16 13.12 13.13
N ASN A 48 -3.89 12.12 13.61
CA ASN A 48 -3.79 10.74 13.13
C ASN A 48 -4.87 10.30 12.12
N GLY A 49 -5.60 11.26 11.53
CA GLY A 49 -6.68 10.99 10.60
C GLY A 49 -7.76 10.13 11.25
N ALA A 50 -8.00 10.38 12.54
CA ALA A 50 -8.84 9.60 13.44
C ALA A 50 -9.77 10.49 14.28
N GLY A 51 -9.77 11.80 14.05
CA GLY A 51 -10.55 12.77 14.80
C GLY A 51 -10.25 12.71 16.29
N ASP A 52 -11.31 12.57 17.08
CA ASP A 52 -11.23 12.35 18.54
C ASP A 52 -11.21 10.87 18.93
N TYR A 53 -10.89 9.98 18.00
CA TYR A 53 -10.79 8.54 18.16
C TYR A 53 -12.10 7.81 18.51
N ARG A 54 -13.25 8.48 18.65
CA ARG A 54 -14.52 7.82 19.01
C ARG A 54 -14.86 6.66 18.07
N TYR A 55 -14.68 6.85 16.77
CA TYR A 55 -14.88 5.80 15.77
C TYR A 55 -14.06 4.55 16.12
N PHE A 56 -12.74 4.70 16.28
CA PHE A 56 -11.85 3.59 16.57
C PHE A 56 -12.08 2.97 17.95
N LEU A 57 -12.50 3.74 18.96
CA LEU A 57 -12.80 3.20 20.29
C LEU A 57 -14.12 2.42 20.35
N SER A 58 -15.09 2.78 19.50
CA SER A 58 -16.41 2.15 19.40
C SER A 58 -16.49 1.02 18.37
N LYS A 59 -15.57 0.99 17.39
CA LYS A 59 -15.49 -0.05 16.37
C LYS A 59 -15.34 -1.41 17.05
N LYS A 60 -16.03 -2.42 16.49
CA LYS A 60 -15.81 -3.81 16.89
C LYS A 60 -14.53 -4.32 16.24
N TYR A 61 -13.66 -4.91 17.06
CA TYR A 61 -12.46 -5.61 16.63
C TYR A 61 -12.69 -7.10 16.83
N ASP A 62 -12.28 -7.89 15.86
CA ASP A 62 -12.24 -9.34 16.03
C ASP A 62 -10.99 -9.70 16.81
N GLU A 63 -11.11 -10.57 17.80
CA GLU A 63 -9.92 -11.21 18.37
C GLU A 63 -9.45 -12.24 17.35
N PRO A 64 -8.27 -12.05 16.72
CA PRO A 64 -7.88 -12.93 15.65
C PRO A 64 -7.49 -14.29 16.23
N ASN A 65 -7.96 -15.37 15.58
CA ASN A 65 -7.63 -16.75 15.98
C ASN A 65 -6.12 -17.03 15.95
N SER A 66 -5.39 -16.28 15.12
CA SER A 66 -3.94 -16.31 14.94
C SER A 66 -3.38 -14.88 14.89
N LEU A 67 -2.12 -14.72 15.24
CA LEU A 67 -1.40 -13.47 14.99
C LEU A 67 -0.93 -13.42 13.54
N PHE A 68 -0.65 -12.22 13.04
CA PHE A 68 -0.04 -12.06 11.72
C PHE A 68 1.28 -12.84 11.65
N SER A 69 1.49 -13.54 10.54
CA SER A 69 2.74 -14.21 10.20
C SER A 69 3.06 -13.95 8.73
N THR A 70 4.35 -13.83 8.42
CA THR A 70 4.82 -13.73 7.03
C THR A 70 4.53 -14.99 6.21
N ASP A 71 4.32 -16.13 6.87
CA ASP A 71 3.91 -17.38 6.21
C ASP A 71 2.38 -17.46 6.02
N GLY A 72 1.63 -16.54 6.63
CA GLY A 72 0.17 -16.46 6.55
C GLY A 72 -0.32 -16.13 5.14
N LYS A 73 -1.49 -16.68 4.79
CA LYS A 73 -2.15 -16.52 3.48
C LYS A 73 -3.43 -15.68 3.55
N GLU A 74 -3.66 -15.06 4.70
CA GLU A 74 -4.74 -14.11 4.94
C GLU A 74 -4.51 -12.82 4.14
N ILE A 75 -5.58 -12.28 3.56
CA ILE A 75 -5.59 -11.04 2.78
C ILE A 75 -7.02 -10.50 2.71
N SER A 76 -7.15 -9.17 2.79
CA SER A 76 -8.37 -8.42 2.50
C SER A 76 -8.60 -8.41 0.98
N VAL A 77 -9.13 -9.53 0.46
CA VAL A 77 -9.20 -9.83 -0.98
C VAL A 77 -10.16 -8.92 -1.75
N GLU A 78 -11.17 -8.35 -1.09
CA GLU A 78 -12.12 -7.45 -1.73
C GLU A 78 -11.43 -6.15 -2.17
N GLU A 79 -10.50 -5.66 -1.37
CA GLU A 79 -9.70 -4.46 -1.61
C GLU A 79 -8.45 -4.75 -2.44
N MET A 80 -7.73 -5.82 -2.14
CA MET A 80 -6.45 -6.15 -2.82
C MET A 80 -6.65 -6.86 -4.16
N GLY A 81 -7.77 -7.56 -4.32
CA GLY A 81 -8.13 -8.30 -5.53
C GLY A 81 -7.48 -9.68 -5.65
N VAL A 82 -8.08 -10.49 -6.53
CA VAL A 82 -7.71 -11.90 -6.75
C VAL A 82 -6.31 -12.12 -7.30
N PHE A 83 -5.72 -11.12 -7.98
CA PHE A 83 -4.34 -11.24 -8.47
C PHE A 83 -3.33 -11.18 -7.31
N ALA A 84 -3.51 -10.25 -6.37
CA ALA A 84 -2.69 -10.19 -5.17
C ALA A 84 -2.84 -11.46 -4.32
N LYS A 85 -4.07 -12.00 -4.21
CA LYS A 85 -4.33 -13.30 -3.56
C LYS A 85 -3.55 -14.44 -4.24
N CYS A 86 -3.57 -14.51 -5.57
CA CYS A 86 -2.84 -15.52 -6.33
C CYS A 86 -1.32 -15.44 -6.10
N VAL A 87 -0.75 -14.23 -6.13
CA VAL A 87 0.68 -14.03 -5.83
C VAL A 87 1.00 -14.43 -4.39
N LEU A 88 0.11 -14.12 -3.43
CA LEU A 88 0.25 -14.56 -2.04
C LEU A 88 0.18 -16.09 -1.89
N ASP A 89 -0.69 -16.76 -2.63
CA ASP A 89 -0.88 -18.21 -2.53
C ASP A 89 0.23 -19.04 -3.20
N SER A 90 1.08 -18.40 -4.00
CA SER A 90 2.26 -19.06 -4.56
C SER A 90 3.15 -19.66 -3.48
N ASN A 91 3.60 -20.90 -3.68
CA ASN A 91 4.57 -21.55 -2.79
C ASN A 91 5.94 -20.85 -2.77
N ALA A 92 6.24 -20.05 -3.80
CA ALA A 92 7.47 -19.27 -3.90
C ALA A 92 7.32 -17.83 -3.36
N SER A 93 6.16 -17.47 -2.80
CA SER A 93 5.90 -16.14 -2.28
C SER A 93 6.74 -15.85 -1.04
N LEU A 94 7.30 -14.64 -0.97
CA LEU A 94 7.88 -14.07 0.25
C LEU A 94 7.07 -12.84 0.64
N ARG A 95 6.68 -12.74 1.92
CA ARG A 95 5.84 -11.65 2.44
C ARG A 95 6.64 -10.80 3.44
N GLY A 96 6.48 -9.49 3.35
CA GLY A 96 7.10 -8.55 4.27
C GLY A 96 6.41 -8.53 5.63
N ASN A 97 7.17 -8.15 6.66
CA ASN A 97 6.70 -8.19 8.04
C ASN A 97 5.93 -6.91 8.42
N HIS A 98 4.70 -6.79 7.92
CA HIS A 98 3.79 -5.73 8.35
C HIS A 98 2.36 -6.27 8.51
N PRO A 99 1.75 -6.20 9.71
CA PRO A 99 0.51 -6.92 10.00
C PRO A 99 -0.72 -6.39 9.27
N LEU A 100 -0.75 -5.10 8.93
CA LEU A 100 -1.88 -4.50 8.20
C LEU A 100 -1.58 -4.28 6.72
N ASN A 101 -0.42 -3.70 6.39
CA ASN A 101 -0.05 -3.28 5.04
C ASN A 101 1.17 -4.04 4.49
N SER A 102 1.20 -5.37 4.60
CA SER A 102 2.30 -6.17 4.03
C SER A 102 2.34 -6.12 2.50
N PHE A 103 3.53 -6.29 1.94
CA PHE A 103 3.71 -6.60 0.52
C PHE A 103 4.21 -8.03 0.36
N THR A 104 3.82 -8.67 -0.75
CA THR A 104 4.28 -10.00 -1.12
C THR A 104 4.97 -9.95 -2.47
N ALA A 105 6.08 -10.68 -2.59
CA ALA A 105 6.81 -10.82 -3.83
C ALA A 105 7.01 -12.28 -4.25
N VAL A 106 7.08 -12.50 -5.56
CA VAL A 106 7.44 -13.78 -6.20
C VAL A 106 8.42 -13.49 -7.33
N GLY A 107 9.53 -14.22 -7.39
CA GLY A 107 10.57 -14.06 -8.41
C GLY A 107 11.98 -14.00 -7.83
N PRO A 108 13.02 -13.85 -8.68
CA PRO A 108 14.42 -13.92 -8.28
C PRO A 108 14.83 -12.91 -7.19
N ASP A 109 14.17 -11.75 -7.13
CA ASP A 109 14.50 -10.68 -6.19
C ASP A 109 13.49 -10.55 -5.03
N ALA A 110 12.57 -11.51 -4.89
CA ALA A 110 11.46 -11.42 -3.96
C ALA A 110 11.93 -11.14 -2.52
N LYS A 111 13.00 -11.83 -2.08
CA LYS A 111 13.55 -11.66 -0.75
C LYS A 111 14.02 -10.23 -0.50
N ARG A 112 14.77 -9.68 -1.46
CA ARG A 112 15.34 -8.32 -1.37
C ARG A 112 14.23 -7.28 -1.21
N LEU A 113 13.13 -7.43 -1.96
CA LEU A 113 11.99 -6.52 -1.92
C LEU A 113 11.20 -6.56 -0.60
N THR A 114 11.16 -7.70 0.10
CA THR A 114 10.27 -7.86 1.27
C THR A 114 10.99 -7.90 2.62
N GLU A 115 12.26 -8.31 2.67
CA GLU A 115 12.95 -8.63 3.94
C GLU A 115 13.11 -7.44 4.90
N ARG A 116 13.12 -6.20 4.36
CA ARG A 116 13.28 -4.99 5.18
C ARG A 116 11.96 -4.39 5.66
N GLN A 117 10.81 -4.88 5.19
CA GLN A 117 9.53 -4.34 5.64
C GLN A 117 9.32 -4.63 7.12
N SER A 118 8.96 -3.61 7.89
CA SER A 118 8.66 -3.72 9.31
C SER A 118 7.41 -2.90 9.68
N PRO A 119 6.81 -3.11 10.87
CA PRO A 119 5.61 -2.37 11.29
C PRO A 119 5.78 -0.85 11.29
N MET A 120 6.98 -0.33 11.57
CA MET A 120 7.29 1.11 11.58
C MET A 120 8.04 1.57 10.32
N ASP A 121 8.10 0.72 9.29
CA ASP A 121 8.76 1.01 8.02
C ASP A 121 8.03 0.32 6.86
N VAL A 122 6.74 0.68 6.72
CA VAL A 122 5.80 0.03 5.81
C VAL A 122 6.21 0.10 4.34
N TYR A 123 6.95 1.14 3.94
CA TYR A 123 7.35 1.39 2.56
C TYR A 123 8.81 1.05 2.24
N ALA A 124 9.50 0.29 3.11
CA ALA A 124 10.79 -0.30 2.76
C ALA A 124 10.78 -1.06 1.41
N PRO A 125 9.71 -1.78 1.01
CA PRO A 125 9.63 -2.39 -0.32
C PRO A 125 9.70 -1.40 -1.48
N PHE A 126 9.14 -0.19 -1.35
CA PHE A 126 9.23 0.81 -2.41
C PHE A 126 10.62 1.43 -2.52
N ARG A 127 11.33 1.61 -1.40
CA ARG A 127 12.74 2.01 -1.44
C ARG A 127 13.57 1.00 -2.23
N GLN A 128 13.42 -0.28 -1.90
CA GLN A 128 14.12 -1.33 -2.63
C GLN A 128 13.70 -1.41 -4.10
N LEU A 129 12.40 -1.28 -4.40
CA LEU A 129 11.90 -1.26 -5.78
C LEU A 129 12.57 -0.16 -6.61
N ILE A 130 12.77 1.02 -6.03
CA ILE A 130 13.43 2.15 -6.71
C ILE A 130 14.93 1.90 -6.87
N GLU A 131 15.61 1.41 -5.83
CA GLU A 131 17.04 1.01 -5.89
C GLU A 131 17.29 -0.01 -7.01
N ASP A 132 16.33 -0.91 -7.24
CA ASP A 132 16.38 -1.95 -8.26
C ASP A 132 15.95 -1.46 -9.66
N ASN A 133 15.66 -0.16 -9.84
CA ASN A 133 15.10 0.43 -11.07
C ASN A 133 13.80 -0.25 -11.52
N GLY A 134 12.96 -0.60 -10.54
CA GLY A 134 11.67 -1.25 -10.74
C GLY A 134 10.61 -0.32 -11.33
N ARG A 135 9.48 -0.92 -11.70
CA ARG A 135 8.35 -0.22 -12.31
C ARG A 135 7.07 -0.43 -11.51
N ILE A 136 6.20 0.57 -11.58
CA ILE A 136 4.82 0.46 -11.11
C ILE A 136 3.95 0.09 -12.30
N LEU A 137 3.04 -0.86 -12.10
CA LEU A 137 2.07 -1.31 -13.09
C LEU A 137 0.67 -1.27 -12.48
N LEU A 138 -0.21 -0.46 -13.07
CA LEU A 138 -1.63 -0.40 -12.74
C LEU A 138 -2.40 -1.20 -13.78
N MET A 139 -3.07 -2.27 -13.34
CA MET A 139 -3.76 -3.22 -14.20
C MET A 139 -5.27 -2.97 -14.21
N GLY A 140 -5.70 -1.97 -15.00
CA GLY A 140 -7.09 -1.56 -15.09
C GLY A 140 -7.61 -0.91 -13.80
N THR A 141 -6.72 -0.25 -13.06
CA THR A 141 -7.00 0.55 -11.87
C THR A 141 -6.46 1.97 -12.04
N GLY A 142 -6.99 2.92 -11.25
CA GLY A 142 -6.54 4.31 -11.23
C GLY A 142 -5.37 4.56 -10.28
N LEU A 143 -4.92 5.81 -10.20
CA LEU A 143 -3.83 6.22 -9.30
C LEU A 143 -4.26 6.17 -7.82
N ASP A 144 -5.55 6.18 -7.54
CA ASP A 144 -6.16 5.89 -6.23
C ASP A 144 -5.80 4.51 -5.65
N SER A 145 -5.36 3.57 -6.51
CA SER A 145 -4.81 2.28 -6.11
C SER A 145 -3.28 2.23 -5.99
N ALA A 146 -2.58 3.31 -6.37
CA ALA A 146 -1.13 3.35 -6.43
C ALA A 146 -0.52 3.73 -5.07
N THR A 147 -0.43 2.75 -4.15
CA THR A 147 0.10 2.93 -2.78
C THR A 147 1.45 3.65 -2.72
N ILE A 148 2.28 3.55 -3.76
CA ILE A 148 3.57 4.26 -3.85
C ILE A 148 3.44 5.79 -3.73
N ILE A 149 2.27 6.37 -4.02
CA ILE A 149 2.05 7.80 -3.84
C ILE A 149 2.06 8.18 -2.35
N HIS A 150 1.60 7.30 -1.44
CA HIS A 150 1.80 7.52 0.00
C HIS A 150 3.29 7.53 0.40
N TYR A 151 4.13 6.76 -0.31
CA TYR A 151 5.57 6.83 -0.12
C TYR A 151 6.14 8.18 -0.61
N ALA A 152 5.61 8.73 -1.71
CA ALA A 152 5.94 10.10 -2.13
C ALA A 152 5.45 11.17 -1.13
N GLU A 153 4.28 10.98 -0.52
CA GLU A 153 3.79 11.84 0.57
C GLU A 153 4.75 11.82 1.77
N GLN A 154 5.24 10.64 2.16
CA GLN A 154 6.23 10.49 3.23
C GLN A 154 7.51 11.27 2.91
N LEU A 155 8.06 11.10 1.71
CA LEU A 155 9.27 11.80 1.26
C LEU A 155 9.06 13.32 1.12
N ALA A 156 7.83 13.77 0.88
CA ALA A 156 7.46 15.18 0.88
C ALA A 156 7.31 15.78 2.29
N GLY A 157 7.57 15.00 3.35
CA GLY A 157 7.61 15.45 4.74
C GLY A 157 6.35 15.16 5.55
N ARG A 158 5.42 14.35 5.03
CA ARG A 158 4.23 13.93 5.80
C ARG A 158 4.56 12.73 6.66
N GLN A 159 4.26 12.80 7.95
CA GLN A 159 4.30 11.63 8.83
C GLN A 159 3.21 10.64 8.43
N LEU A 160 3.55 9.35 8.43
CA LEU A 160 2.60 8.27 8.15
C LEU A 160 1.66 8.07 9.33
N PHE A 161 0.43 7.65 9.03
CA PHE A 161 -0.60 7.41 10.04
C PHE A 161 -0.25 6.20 10.90
N ILE A 162 -0.74 6.21 12.14
CA ILE A 162 -0.59 5.13 13.09
C ILE A 162 -1.90 4.35 13.17
N ARG A 163 -1.77 3.04 12.97
CA ARG A 163 -2.78 2.04 13.26
C ARG A 163 -2.22 1.04 14.25
N TRP A 164 -3.02 0.06 14.64
CA TRP A 164 -2.68 -0.83 15.73
C TRP A 164 -2.81 -2.28 15.29
N ALA A 165 -1.88 -3.09 15.75
CA ALA A 165 -1.91 -4.54 15.59
C ALA A 165 -1.40 -5.18 16.88
N TYR A 166 -1.50 -6.51 16.97
CA TYR A 166 -0.88 -7.26 18.05
C TYR A 166 0.54 -7.69 17.69
N ASP A 167 1.46 -7.57 18.63
CA ASP A 167 2.79 -8.18 18.57
C ASP A 167 2.71 -9.69 18.90
N ASN A 168 3.87 -10.37 18.88
CA ASN A 168 3.97 -11.80 19.20
C ASN A 168 3.57 -12.15 20.64
N ASN A 169 3.53 -11.17 21.54
CA ASN A 169 3.11 -11.32 22.94
C ASN A 169 1.64 -10.90 23.15
N LYS A 170 0.89 -10.68 22.07
CA LYS A 170 -0.49 -10.16 22.08
C LYS A 170 -0.63 -8.80 22.76
N GLN A 171 0.45 -8.01 22.80
CA GLN A 171 0.40 -6.61 23.20
C GLN A 171 0.07 -5.75 21.99
N VAL A 172 -0.69 -4.68 22.19
CA VAL A 172 -0.96 -3.72 21.12
C VAL A 172 0.34 -3.01 20.77
N MET A 173 0.65 -2.89 19.48
CA MET A 173 1.78 -2.14 18.95
C MET A 173 1.33 -1.16 17.86
N PRO A 174 1.98 0.01 17.74
CA PRO A 174 1.72 0.94 16.65
C PRO A 174 2.34 0.42 15.35
N VAL A 175 1.67 0.67 14.23
CA VAL A 175 2.16 0.35 12.89
C VAL A 175 1.89 1.53 11.96
N GLN A 176 2.81 1.81 11.04
CA GLN A 176 2.69 2.91 10.08
C GLN A 176 1.86 2.51 8.87
N THR A 177 0.93 3.36 8.45
CA THR A 177 0.10 3.14 7.27
C THR A 177 -0.04 4.40 6.43
N GLY A 178 -0.45 4.21 5.17
CA GLY A 178 -0.91 5.31 4.32
C GLY A 178 -2.20 5.96 4.82
N GLY A 179 -2.63 6.99 4.10
CA GLY A 179 -3.80 7.80 4.40
C GLY A 179 -5.01 7.50 3.51
N CYS A 180 -5.71 8.56 3.12
CA CYS A 180 -6.73 8.51 2.07
C CYS A 180 -6.03 8.62 0.71
N SER A 181 -6.45 7.80 -0.26
CA SER A 181 -5.89 7.78 -1.62
C SER A 181 -6.87 8.29 -2.69
N ASP A 182 -8.10 8.67 -2.30
CA ASP A 182 -9.16 9.05 -3.24
C ASP A 182 -8.79 10.29 -4.10
N GLY A 183 -7.92 11.16 -3.57
CA GLY A 183 -7.39 12.32 -4.29
C GLY A 183 -6.24 12.03 -5.25
N PHE A 184 -5.73 10.80 -5.35
CA PHE A 184 -4.52 10.51 -6.13
C PHE A 184 -4.70 10.64 -7.64
N ASN A 185 -5.92 10.65 -8.16
CA ASN A 185 -6.12 10.91 -9.59
C ASN A 185 -5.80 12.37 -9.97
N ASN A 186 -5.73 13.30 -9.01
CA ASN A 186 -5.39 14.70 -9.26
C ASN A 186 -3.98 14.91 -9.81
N ILE A 187 -3.04 14.00 -9.53
CA ILE A 187 -1.67 14.05 -10.04
C ILE A 187 -1.51 13.45 -11.45
N GLU A 188 -2.59 12.97 -12.07
CA GLU A 188 -2.54 12.28 -13.37
C GLU A 188 -1.84 13.11 -14.46
N LYS A 189 -2.15 14.42 -14.56
CA LYS A 189 -1.52 15.32 -15.53
C LYS A 189 -0.01 15.46 -15.35
N ILE A 190 0.48 15.29 -14.11
CA ILE A 190 1.90 15.40 -13.78
C ILE A 190 2.65 14.13 -14.22
N LEU A 191 1.98 12.98 -14.14
CA LEU A 191 2.56 11.69 -14.50
C LEU A 191 2.37 11.33 -15.99
N GLN A 192 1.44 11.98 -16.68
CA GLN A 192 1.16 11.74 -18.11
C GLN A 192 2.43 11.73 -19.00
N PRO A 193 3.43 12.61 -18.83
CA PRO A 193 4.63 12.61 -19.68
C PRO A 193 5.50 11.36 -19.57
N ILE A 194 5.41 10.63 -18.44
CA ILE A 194 6.22 9.44 -18.15
C ILE A 194 5.40 8.14 -18.24
N GLU A 195 4.10 8.27 -18.56
CA GLU A 195 3.18 7.15 -18.63
C GLU A 195 3.43 6.30 -19.88
N THR A 196 3.65 5.00 -19.68
CA THR A 196 3.52 4.01 -20.75
C THR A 196 2.16 3.32 -20.62
N LYS A 197 1.37 3.33 -21.69
CA LYS A 197 0.00 2.79 -21.67
C LYS A 197 -0.18 1.72 -22.74
N THR A 198 -0.87 0.64 -22.39
CA THR A 198 -1.25 -0.42 -23.33
C THR A 198 -2.61 -1.02 -22.95
N ILE A 199 -3.16 -1.87 -23.83
CA ILE A 199 -4.41 -2.60 -23.62
C ILE A 199 -4.10 -4.10 -23.64
N VAL A 200 -4.53 -4.82 -22.60
CA VAL A 200 -4.41 -6.27 -22.47
C VAL A 200 -5.80 -6.86 -22.25
N GLY A 201 -6.34 -7.57 -23.24
CA GLY A 201 -7.78 -7.90 -23.28
C GLY A 201 -8.61 -6.62 -23.33
N GLY A 202 -9.59 -6.46 -22.43
CA GLY A 202 -10.31 -5.20 -22.22
C GLY A 202 -9.70 -4.27 -21.17
N SER A 203 -8.56 -4.64 -20.57
CA SER A 203 -7.95 -3.92 -19.45
C SER A 203 -6.93 -2.91 -19.93
N ILE A 204 -7.05 -1.66 -19.47
CA ILE A 204 -6.04 -0.62 -19.70
C ILE A 204 -4.93 -0.78 -18.67
N TRP A 205 -3.71 -0.99 -19.13
CA TRP A 205 -2.53 -1.07 -18.27
C TRP A 205 -1.71 0.19 -18.40
N ARG A 206 -1.25 0.70 -17.25
CA ARG A 206 -0.43 1.91 -17.14
C ARG A 206 0.85 1.56 -16.40
N SER A 207 2.00 1.92 -16.92
CA SER A 207 3.29 1.64 -16.31
C SER A 207 4.14 2.89 -16.18
N TYR A 208 4.84 2.98 -15.05
CA TYR A 208 5.72 4.09 -14.69
C TYR A 208 7.05 3.55 -14.18
N ASP A 209 8.14 4.26 -14.46
CA ASP A 209 9.37 4.09 -13.68
C ASP A 209 9.10 4.51 -12.23
N ALA A 210 9.42 3.65 -11.26
CA ALA A 210 9.07 3.89 -9.86
C ALA A 210 9.81 5.11 -9.29
N GLY A 211 11.08 5.28 -9.64
CA GLY A 211 11.89 6.39 -9.17
C GLY A 211 11.43 7.73 -9.75
N GLU A 212 11.14 7.76 -11.05
CA GLU A 212 10.65 8.96 -11.73
C GLU A 212 9.25 9.36 -11.24
N MET A 213 8.34 8.39 -11.08
CA MET A 213 7.01 8.63 -10.52
C MET A 213 7.10 9.25 -9.13
N VAL A 214 7.87 8.66 -8.22
CA VAL A 214 8.05 9.20 -6.86
C VAL A 214 8.66 10.58 -6.89
N LYS A 215 9.70 10.81 -7.70
CA LYS A 215 10.35 12.12 -7.83
C LYS A 215 9.37 13.21 -8.27
N LEU A 216 8.53 12.93 -9.28
CA LEU A 216 7.53 13.89 -9.75
C LEU A 216 6.45 14.15 -8.71
N CYS A 217 5.93 13.09 -8.07
CA CYS A 217 4.94 13.20 -7.00
C CYS A 217 5.47 14.02 -5.83
N VAL A 218 6.67 13.73 -5.32
CA VAL A 218 7.29 14.48 -4.21
C VAL A 218 7.40 15.96 -4.54
N LYS A 219 7.93 16.28 -5.72
CA LYS A 219 8.08 17.66 -6.18
C LYS A 219 6.73 18.39 -6.21
N GLU A 220 5.70 17.73 -6.73
CA GLU A 220 4.38 18.34 -6.85
C GLU A 220 3.69 18.48 -5.49
N ILE A 221 3.79 17.49 -4.61
CA ILE A 221 3.22 17.53 -3.27
C ILE A 221 3.84 18.67 -2.45
N ILE A 222 5.16 18.89 -2.56
CA ILE A 222 5.83 20.02 -1.90
C ILE A 222 5.33 21.35 -2.44
N ARG A 223 5.18 21.46 -3.77
CA ARG A 223 4.75 22.71 -4.43
C ARG A 223 3.27 23.02 -4.19
N HIS A 224 2.44 22.00 -4.16
CA HIS A 224 0.98 22.07 -4.04
C HIS A 224 0.51 21.03 -3.01
N PRO A 225 0.60 21.31 -1.70
CA PRO A 225 0.24 20.34 -0.65
C PRO A 225 -1.18 19.78 -0.76
N GLN A 226 -2.12 20.52 -1.35
CA GLN A 226 -3.49 20.06 -1.55
C GLN A 226 -3.66 19.06 -2.72
N ILE A 227 -2.62 18.79 -3.52
CA ILE A 227 -2.77 18.02 -4.77
C ILE A 227 -3.23 16.58 -4.56
N THR A 228 -2.93 15.96 -3.41
CA THR A 228 -3.40 14.60 -3.08
C THR A 228 -4.62 14.58 -2.15
N HIS A 229 -5.18 15.74 -1.81
CA HIS A 229 -6.42 15.83 -1.03
C HIS A 229 -7.60 15.28 -1.85
N CYS A 230 -8.51 14.55 -1.22
CA CYS A 230 -9.73 14.09 -1.88
C CYS A 230 -10.77 15.21 -1.98
N ASP A 231 -11.89 14.97 -2.67
CA ASP A 231 -12.91 16.03 -2.84
C ASP A 231 -13.72 16.33 -1.56
N ASN A 232 -13.55 15.53 -0.50
CA ASN A 232 -14.22 15.78 0.78
C ASN A 232 -13.40 16.75 1.65
N PRO A 233 -13.84 18.02 1.84
CA PRO A 233 -13.10 19.00 2.64
C PRO A 233 -12.99 18.62 4.13
N ASP A 234 -13.88 17.77 4.62
CA ASP A 234 -13.90 17.30 6.01
C ASP A 234 -13.12 15.98 6.20
N CYS A 235 -12.32 15.56 5.21
CA CYS A 235 -11.51 14.35 5.32
C CYS A 235 -10.37 14.53 6.33
N GLU A 236 -10.56 14.04 7.55
CA GLU A 236 -9.56 14.11 8.63
C GLU A 236 -8.20 13.55 8.20
N ARG A 237 -8.18 12.44 7.44
CA ARG A 237 -6.92 11.85 6.92
C ARG A 237 -6.21 12.81 5.97
N CYS A 238 -6.91 13.47 5.06
CA CYS A 238 -6.25 14.40 4.14
C CYS A 238 -5.81 15.67 4.87
N ASN A 239 -6.67 16.23 5.73
CA ASN A 239 -6.37 17.43 6.50
C ASN A 239 -5.15 17.25 7.42
N ASP A 240 -5.10 16.15 8.16
CA ASP A 240 -3.98 15.85 9.04
C ASP A 240 -2.69 15.59 8.26
N ALA A 241 -2.76 14.86 7.14
CA ALA A 241 -1.60 14.61 6.29
C ALA A 241 -0.99 15.92 5.78
N ILE A 242 -1.80 16.89 5.36
CA ILE A 242 -1.34 18.22 4.91
C ILE A 242 -0.76 19.03 6.06
N ALA A 243 -1.30 18.89 7.27
CA ALA A 243 -0.75 19.51 8.48
C ALA A 243 0.59 18.88 8.93
N GLY A 244 1.09 17.87 8.23
CA GLY A 244 2.36 17.19 8.50
C GLY A 244 2.20 15.77 9.06
N GLY A 245 0.97 15.28 9.24
CA GLY A 245 0.66 13.97 9.79
C GLY A 245 0.75 13.90 11.32
N PRO A 246 0.75 12.67 11.89
CA PRO A 246 0.69 12.48 13.33
C PRO A 246 1.88 13.09 14.08
N ILE A 247 1.63 13.58 15.29
CA ILE A 247 2.68 14.00 16.23
C ILE A 247 3.07 12.78 17.06
N ILE A 248 4.15 12.11 16.65
CA ILE A 248 4.60 10.88 17.29
C ILE A 248 5.63 11.21 18.37
N ASP A 249 5.29 10.90 19.60
CA ASP A 249 6.19 10.92 20.76
C ASP A 249 5.90 9.67 21.61
N PHE A 250 6.30 8.52 21.09
CA PHE A 250 6.16 7.26 21.80
C PHE A 250 7.35 7.13 22.75
N GLU A 251 7.22 7.66 23.97
CA GLU A 251 8.11 7.36 25.09
C GLU A 251 7.99 5.90 25.55
#